data_AF-A0A938AHD2-F1
#
_entry.id   AF-A0A938AHD2-F1
#
_cell.length_a   1.000
_cell.length_b   1.000
_cell.length_c   1.000
_cell.angle_alpha   90.00
_cell.angle_beta   90.00
_cell.angle_gamma   90.00
#
_symmetry.space_group_name_H-M   'P 1'
#
loop_
_entity.id
_entity.type
_entity.pdbx_description
1 polymer ?
#
loop_
_entity_poly.entity_id
_entity_poly.type
_entity_poly.pdbx_seq_one_letter_code
_entity_poly.pdbx_strand_id
1 'polypeptide(L)'
;MDPDRVISLTDAALLAGCSRKSLERRVERGALDATHDDDGRRAVRVADLMRAGLVVLVPAGADGGVDPRRLADAHAHADALQSALSATEAALARSRDEAGLLRQRVMDAESRAAMAEDELTRVLLGAEPTGRRGRRGNLRLRTT
;
A
#
# COMPACT_ATOMS: atom_id res chain seq x y z
N MET A 1 -12.63 8.74 -33.97
CA MET A 1 -13.89 8.42 -33.27
C MET A 1 -14.18 9.58 -32.33
N ASP A 2 -15.42 10.04 -32.27
CA ASP A 2 -15.81 11.12 -31.35
C ASP A 2 -15.95 10.54 -29.91
N PRO A 3 -15.16 11.01 -28.93
CA PRO A 3 -15.18 10.47 -27.56
C PRO A 3 -16.47 10.80 -26.80
N ASP A 4 -17.17 11.87 -27.17
CA ASP A 4 -18.42 12.29 -26.51
C ASP A 4 -19.65 11.57 -27.08
N ARG A 5 -19.46 10.76 -28.13
CA ARG A 5 -20.51 9.95 -28.72
C ARG A 5 -21.06 8.95 -27.69
N VAL A 6 -22.37 8.97 -27.53
CA VAL A 6 -23.14 7.96 -26.78
C VAL A 6 -23.45 6.80 -27.70
N ILE A 7 -23.18 5.57 -27.24
CA ILE A 7 -23.47 4.34 -27.99
C ILE A 7 -24.24 3.35 -27.12
N SER A 8 -25.06 2.51 -27.73
CA SER A 8 -25.83 1.49 -27.02
C SER A 8 -24.89 0.51 -26.30
N LEU A 9 -25.34 -0.11 -25.20
CA LEU A 9 -24.55 -1.15 -24.51
C LEU A 9 -24.18 -2.33 -25.43
N THR A 10 -25.01 -2.63 -26.43
CA THR A 10 -24.73 -3.69 -27.41
C THR A 10 -23.55 -3.30 -28.30
N ASP A 11 -23.54 -2.07 -28.80
CA ASP A 11 -22.45 -1.56 -29.65
C ASP A 11 -21.16 -1.37 -28.83
N ALA A 12 -21.29 -0.92 -27.58
CA ALA A 12 -20.18 -0.85 -26.63
C ALA A 12 -19.56 -2.23 -26.36
N ALA A 13 -20.37 -3.28 -26.28
CA ALA A 13 -19.89 -4.65 -26.09
C ALA A 13 -19.06 -5.12 -27.29
N LEU A 14 -19.56 -4.84 -28.50
CA LEU A 14 -18.84 -5.12 -29.74
C LEU A 14 -17.52 -4.35 -29.81
N LEU A 15 -17.54 -3.06 -29.47
CA LEU A 15 -16.37 -2.19 -29.49
C LEU A 15 -15.30 -2.61 -28.46
N ALA A 16 -15.72 -3.01 -27.26
CA ALA A 16 -14.84 -3.45 -26.18
C ALA A 16 -14.42 -4.93 -26.29
N GLY A 17 -14.88 -5.66 -27.30
CA GLY A 17 -14.57 -7.08 -27.49
C GLY A 17 -15.03 -7.97 -26.33
N CYS A 18 -16.14 -7.62 -25.65
CA CYS A 18 -16.63 -8.36 -24.49
C CYS A 18 -18.13 -8.61 -24.55
N SER A 19 -18.65 -9.45 -23.66
CA SER A 19 -20.09 -9.73 -23.63
C SER A 19 -20.88 -8.54 -23.09
N ARG A 20 -22.09 -8.32 -23.62
CA ARG A 20 -23.02 -7.29 -23.11
C ARG A 20 -23.28 -7.45 -21.60
N LYS A 21 -23.44 -8.69 -21.12
CA LYS A 21 -23.63 -9.01 -19.69
C LYS A 21 -22.45 -8.58 -18.81
N SER A 22 -21.23 -8.60 -19.36
CA SER A 22 -20.03 -8.12 -18.66
C SER A 22 -20.05 -6.61 -18.47
N LEU A 23 -20.55 -5.84 -19.45
CA LEU A 23 -20.73 -4.40 -19.31
C LEU A 23 -21.88 -4.04 -18.37
N GLU A 24 -23.01 -4.75 -18.46
CA GLU A 24 -24.14 -4.56 -17.53
C GLU A 24 -23.71 -4.73 -16.07
N ARG A 25 -22.92 -5.75 -15.76
CA ARG A 25 -22.34 -5.95 -14.43
C ARG A 25 -21.40 -4.84 -13.97
N ARG A 26 -20.67 -4.21 -14.89
CA ARG A 26 -19.79 -3.08 -14.56
C ARG A 26 -20.60 -1.83 -14.25
N VAL A 27 -21.67 -1.60 -15.00
CA VAL A 27 -22.64 -0.53 -14.71
C VAL A 27 -23.31 -0.75 -13.35
N GLU A 28 -23.78 -1.96 -13.06
CA GLU A 28 -24.40 -2.31 -11.77
C GLU A 28 -23.45 -2.11 -10.58
N ARG A 29 -22.14 -2.28 -10.79
CA ARG A 29 -21.10 -2.08 -9.77
C ARG A 29 -20.62 -0.63 -9.68
N GLY A 30 -21.14 0.28 -10.50
CA GLY A 30 -20.69 1.68 -10.57
C GLY A 30 -19.30 1.86 -11.17
N ALA A 31 -18.77 0.86 -11.87
CA ALA A 31 -17.47 0.94 -12.55
C ALA A 31 -17.58 1.56 -13.96
N LEU A 32 -18.80 1.75 -14.46
CA LEU A 32 -19.07 2.35 -15.76
C LEU A 32 -20.36 3.17 -15.67
N ASP A 33 -20.31 4.44 -16.06
CA ASP A 33 -21.48 5.31 -16.08
C ASP A 33 -22.35 4.98 -17.30
N ALA A 34 -23.63 4.68 -17.05
CA ALA A 34 -24.60 4.46 -18.11
C ALA A 34 -25.68 5.55 -18.08
N THR A 35 -26.05 5.98 -19.27
CA THR A 35 -27.18 6.87 -19.55
C THR A 35 -28.26 6.08 -20.30
N HIS A 36 -29.40 6.70 -20.54
CA HIS A 36 -30.40 6.14 -21.45
C HIS A 36 -30.37 6.93 -22.76
N ASP A 37 -30.46 6.22 -23.89
CA ASP A 37 -30.64 6.84 -25.19
C ASP A 37 -32.09 7.33 -25.38
N ASP A 38 -32.37 7.95 -26.53
CA ASP A 38 -33.69 8.49 -26.87
C ASP A 38 -34.78 7.39 -26.93
N ASP A 39 -34.38 6.13 -27.13
CA ASP A 39 -35.25 4.95 -27.13
C ASP A 39 -35.42 4.31 -25.74
N GLY A 40 -34.86 4.92 -24.70
CA GLY A 40 -34.91 4.43 -23.31
C GLY A 40 -34.03 3.20 -23.05
N ARG A 41 -33.10 2.87 -23.94
CA ARG A 41 -32.13 1.77 -23.76
C ARG A 41 -30.88 2.29 -23.09
N ARG A 42 -30.22 1.42 -22.31
CA ARG A 42 -28.95 1.77 -21.65
C ARG A 42 -27.84 1.98 -22.69
N ALA A 43 -27.20 3.13 -22.59
CA ALA A 43 -26.14 3.60 -23.46
C ALA A 43 -24.99 4.19 -22.65
N VAL A 44 -23.78 4.17 -23.20
CA VAL A 44 -22.54 4.58 -22.53
C VAL A 44 -21.77 5.49 -23.46
N ARG A 45 -21.07 6.50 -22.92
CA ARG A 45 -20.18 7.34 -23.73
C ARG A 45 -18.91 6.59 -24.07
N VAL A 46 -18.40 6.80 -25.29
CA VAL A 46 -17.12 6.19 -25.70
C VAL A 46 -15.99 6.60 -24.76
N ALA A 47 -15.97 7.85 -24.28
CA ALA A 47 -15.01 8.32 -23.28
C ALA A 47 -15.03 7.50 -21.97
N ASP A 48 -16.19 7.00 -21.53
CA ASP A 48 -16.31 6.21 -20.29
C ASP A 48 -15.70 4.82 -20.47
N LEU A 49 -15.90 4.24 -21.66
CA LEU A 49 -15.25 2.98 -22.03
C LEU A 49 -13.73 3.13 -22.09
N MET A 50 -13.24 4.27 -22.60
CA MET A 50 -11.81 4.57 -22.64
C MET A 50 -11.22 4.77 -21.23
N ARG A 51 -11.91 5.53 -20.37
CA ARG A 51 -11.51 5.74 -18.97
C ARG A 51 -11.46 4.43 -18.19
N ALA A 52 -12.39 3.51 -18.48
CA ALA A 52 -12.40 2.16 -17.91
C ALA A 52 -11.36 1.21 -18.53
N GLY A 53 -10.56 1.67 -19.49
CA GLY A 53 -9.53 0.87 -20.18
C GLY A 53 -10.11 -0.22 -21.08
N LEU A 54 -11.38 -0.13 -21.47
CA LEU A 54 -12.08 -1.14 -22.27
C LEU A 54 -11.89 -0.93 -23.77
N VAL A 55 -11.58 0.29 -24.20
CA VAL A 55 -11.36 0.65 -25.59
C VAL A 55 -10.15 1.58 -25.67
N VAL A 56 -9.24 1.31 -26.59
CA VAL A 56 -8.12 2.20 -26.91
C VAL A 56 -8.35 2.78 -28.29
N LEU A 57 -8.42 4.11 -28.40
CA LEU A 57 -8.44 4.77 -29.71
C LEU A 57 -7.06 4.65 -30.34
N VAL A 58 -6.89 3.65 -31.19
CA VAL A 58 -5.80 3.63 -32.15
C VAL A 58 -6.21 4.57 -33.29
N PRO A 59 -5.49 5.68 -33.55
CA PRO A 59 -5.82 6.57 -34.66
C PRO A 59 -5.82 5.77 -35.98
N ALA A 60 -6.89 5.93 -36.77
CA ALA A 60 -7.03 5.28 -38.07
C ALA A 60 -5.87 5.71 -38.98
N GLY A 61 -4.95 4.78 -39.25
CA GLY A 61 -3.69 5.04 -39.95
C GLY A 61 -2.44 4.56 -39.21
N ALA A 62 -2.55 4.14 -37.94
CA ALA A 62 -1.49 3.39 -37.29
C ALA A 62 -1.56 1.91 -37.74
N ASP A 63 -0.90 1.61 -38.85
CA ASP A 63 -0.54 0.22 -39.18
C ASP A 63 0.12 -0.41 -37.95
N GLY A 64 -0.34 -1.60 -37.60
CA GLY A 64 -0.02 -2.33 -36.37
C GLY A 64 1.45 -2.72 -36.20
N GLY A 65 2.31 -1.73 -35.94
CA GLY A 65 3.64 -1.91 -35.39
C GLY A 65 3.73 -1.13 -34.09
N VAL A 66 3.99 -1.83 -32.97
CA VAL A 66 4.47 -1.16 -31.76
C VAL A 66 5.80 -0.51 -32.14
N ASP A 67 5.85 0.83 -32.15
CA ASP A 67 7.09 1.55 -32.41
C ASP A 67 8.15 1.07 -31.41
N PRO A 68 9.23 0.41 -31.87
CA PRO A 68 10.23 -0.18 -30.98
C PRO A 68 10.90 0.86 -30.08
N ARG A 69 10.90 2.15 -30.48
CA ARG A 69 11.37 3.24 -29.63
C ARG A 69 10.44 3.49 -28.46
N ARG A 70 9.12 3.56 -28.71
CA ARG A 70 8.12 3.70 -27.64
C ARG A 70 8.10 2.48 -26.71
N LEU A 71 8.37 1.30 -27.23
CA LEU A 71 8.51 0.09 -26.41
C LEU A 71 9.76 0.16 -25.53
N ALA A 72 10.90 0.59 -26.07
CA ALA A 72 12.13 0.76 -25.30
C ALA A 72 11.97 1.83 -24.22
N ASP A 73 11.31 2.95 -24.52
CA ASP A 73 11.01 4.01 -23.55
C ASP A 73 10.09 3.50 -22.43
N ALA A 74 9.08 2.70 -22.76
CA ALA A 74 8.18 2.09 -21.78
C ALA A 74 8.92 1.10 -20.86
N HIS A 75 9.84 0.30 -21.40
CA HIS A 75 10.67 -0.61 -20.60
C HIS A 75 11.63 0.16 -19.69
N ALA A 76 12.32 1.18 -20.21
CA ALA A 76 13.19 2.03 -19.39
C ALA A 76 12.42 2.71 -18.26
N HIS A 77 11.18 3.15 -18.52
CA HIS A 77 10.31 3.72 -17.50
C HIS A 77 9.85 2.68 -16.48
N ALA A 78 9.49 1.48 -16.92
CA ALA A 78 9.14 0.37 -16.03
C ALA A 78 10.32 -0.03 -15.12
N ASP A 79 11.53 -0.10 -15.66
CA ASP A 79 12.74 -0.39 -14.88
C ASP A 79 13.04 0.71 -13.85
N ALA A 80 12.86 1.98 -14.23
CA ALA A 80 13.00 3.10 -13.32
C ALA A 80 11.97 3.07 -12.19
N LEU A 81 10.71 2.76 -12.50
CA LEU A 81 9.64 2.62 -11.50
C LEU A 81 9.90 1.42 -10.58
N GLN A 82 10.36 0.30 -11.12
CA GLN A 82 10.71 -0.89 -10.34
C GLN A 82 11.87 -0.59 -9.40
N SER A 83 12.91 0.11 -9.88
CA SER A 83 14.03 0.54 -9.06
C SER A 83 13.60 1.48 -7.93
N ALA A 84 12.74 2.46 -8.23
CA ALA A 84 12.17 3.37 -7.23
C ALA A 84 11.33 2.62 -6.19
N LEU A 85 10.49 1.68 -6.63
CA LEU A 85 9.68 0.84 -5.75
C LEU A 85 10.57 0.06 -4.78
N SER A 86 11.57 -0.67 -5.28
CA SER A 86 12.50 -1.42 -4.44
C SER A 86 13.28 -0.53 -3.46
N ALA A 87 13.65 0.68 -3.86
CA ALA A 87 14.29 1.63 -2.96
C ALA A 87 13.35 2.10 -1.84
N THR A 88 12.08 2.38 -2.17
CA THR A 88 11.07 2.77 -1.18
C THR A 88 10.70 1.64 -0.22
N GLU A 89 10.62 0.40 -0.71
CA GLU A 89 10.40 -0.78 0.13
C GLU A 89 11.55 -1.00 1.11
N ALA A 90 12.79 -0.84 0.64
CA ALA A 90 13.97 -0.92 1.51
C ALA A 90 13.99 0.20 2.57
N ALA A 91 13.57 1.41 2.19
CA ALA A 91 13.45 2.53 3.14
C ALA A 91 12.35 2.28 4.18
N LEU A 92 11.21 1.73 3.76
CA LEU A 92 10.11 1.36 4.65
C LEU A 92 10.51 0.26 5.63
N ALA A 93 11.26 -0.75 5.17
CA ALA A 93 11.79 -1.80 6.03
C ALA A 93 12.68 -1.23 7.14
N ARG A 94 13.66 -0.37 6.77
CA ARG A 94 14.53 0.32 7.75
C ARG A 94 13.73 1.16 8.74
N SER A 95 12.75 1.92 8.26
CA SER A 95 11.90 2.75 9.12
C SER A 95 11.08 1.91 10.12
N ARG A 96 10.61 0.73 9.71
CA ARG A 96 9.90 -0.20 10.61
C ARG A 96 10.83 -0.77 11.68
N ASP A 97 12.05 -1.14 11.30
CA ASP A 97 13.05 -1.66 12.24
C ASP A 97 13.45 -0.58 13.26
N GLU A 98 13.70 0.65 12.80
CA GLU A 98 13.96 1.80 13.68
C GLU A 98 12.80 2.09 14.62
N ALA A 99 11.56 2.07 14.12
CA ALA A 99 10.37 2.25 14.95
C ALA A 99 10.23 1.15 16.01
N GLY A 100 10.55 -0.11 15.66
CA GLY A 100 10.60 -1.22 16.61
C GLY A 100 11.62 -1.00 17.72
N LEU A 101 12.83 -0.60 17.35
CA LEU A 101 13.90 -0.27 18.31
C LEU A 101 13.52 0.90 19.22
N LEU A 102 12.91 1.95 18.68
CA LEU A 102 12.46 3.10 19.47
C LEU A 102 11.35 2.72 20.45
N ARG A 103 10.37 1.92 20.02
CA ARG A 103 9.32 1.40 20.93
C ARG A 103 9.91 0.58 22.06
N GLN A 104 10.88 -0.30 21.77
CA GLN A 104 11.55 -1.07 22.81
C GLN A 104 12.28 -0.16 23.80
N ARG A 105 13.02 0.84 23.30
CA ARG A 105 13.72 1.81 24.16
C ARG A 105 12.76 2.62 25.06
N VAL A 106 11.58 2.97 24.55
CA VAL A 106 10.55 3.65 25.34
C VAL A 106 10.03 2.72 26.43
N MET A 107 9.67 1.47 26.10
CA MET A 107 9.23 0.49 27.10
C MET A 107 10.28 0.24 28.19
N ASP A 108 11.55 0.12 27.82
CA ASP A 108 12.65 -0.04 28.77
C ASP A 108 12.83 1.21 29.66
N ALA A 109 12.63 2.41 29.11
CA ALA A 109 12.68 3.66 29.85
C ALA A 109 11.50 3.79 30.83
N GLU A 110 10.28 3.47 30.39
CA GLU A 110 9.08 3.46 31.22
C GLU A 110 9.20 2.45 32.36
N SER A 111 9.69 1.24 32.09
CA SER A 111 9.94 0.22 33.11
C SER A 111 10.94 0.70 34.17
N ARG A 112 12.05 1.34 33.75
CA ARG A 112 13.02 1.93 34.69
C ARG A 112 12.42 3.08 35.49
N ALA A 113 11.59 3.92 34.87
CA ALA A 113 10.91 5.00 35.56
C ALA A 113 9.94 4.46 36.63
N ALA A 114 9.13 3.45 36.29
CA ALA A 114 8.24 2.79 37.23
C ALA A 114 9.01 2.17 38.42
N MET A 115 10.13 1.48 38.15
CA MET A 115 10.99 0.96 39.22
C MET A 115 11.55 2.07 40.13
N ALA A 116 11.94 3.20 39.56
CA ALA A 116 12.46 4.35 40.32
C ALA A 116 11.34 5.04 41.14
N GLU A 117 10.13 5.14 40.59
CA GLU A 117 8.95 5.64 41.31
C GLU A 117 8.56 4.74 42.48
N ASP A 118 8.60 3.41 42.29
CA ASP A 118 8.37 2.43 43.35
C ASP A 118 9.43 2.53 44.46
N GLU A 119 10.71 2.68 44.09
CA GLU A 119 11.81 2.87 45.05
C GLU A 119 11.67 4.18 45.82
N LEU A 120 11.37 5.28 45.14
CA LEU A 120 11.12 6.57 45.77
C LEU A 120 9.95 6.50 46.75
N THR A 121 8.84 5.90 46.33
CA THR A 121 7.65 5.69 47.16
C THR A 121 8.02 4.90 48.42
N ARG A 122 8.83 3.85 48.27
CA ARG A 122 9.29 3.03 49.40
C ARG A 122 10.15 3.85 50.39
N VAL A 123 11.09 4.64 49.88
CA VAL A 123 11.94 5.52 50.71
C VAL A 123 11.11 6.56 51.44
N LEU A 124 10.15 7.20 50.76
CA LEU A 124 9.26 8.21 51.36
C LEU A 124 8.32 7.62 52.43
N LEU A 125 7.88 6.37 52.26
CA LEU A 125 7.07 5.64 53.23
C LEU A 125 7.89 4.98 54.35
N GLY A 126 9.21 5.18 54.40
CA GLY A 126 10.08 4.70 55.46
C GLY A 126 10.38 3.19 55.43
N ALA A 127 10.15 2.53 54.29
CA ALA A 127 10.54 1.14 54.09
C ALA A 127 11.99 1.06 53.57
N GLU A 128 12.83 0.22 54.18
CA GLU A 128 14.25 0.15 53.84
C GLU A 128 14.51 -0.26 52.37
N PRO A 129 15.55 0.28 51.72
CA PRO A 129 15.92 -0.09 50.37
C PRO A 129 16.32 -1.57 50.32
N THR A 130 15.81 -2.31 49.34
CA THR A 130 16.26 -3.69 49.04
C THR A 130 17.60 -3.65 48.32
N GLY A 131 18.57 -2.96 48.90
CA GLY A 131 19.95 -2.94 48.45
C GLY A 131 20.60 -4.29 48.73
N ARG A 132 20.67 -5.14 47.70
CA ARG A 132 21.71 -6.15 47.47
C ARG A 132 22.43 -6.60 48.75
N ARG A 133 21.82 -7.52 49.52
CA ARG A 133 22.54 -8.23 50.60
C ARG A 133 23.72 -8.95 49.97
N GLY A 134 24.91 -8.38 50.14
CA GLY A 134 26.16 -8.96 49.71
C GLY A 134 26.28 -10.39 50.25
N ARG A 135 26.62 -11.31 49.35
CA ARG A 135 27.09 -12.66 49.70
C ARG A 135 28.27 -12.52 50.69
N ARG A 136 27.98 -12.59 51.99
CA ARG A 136 28.97 -12.95 53.01
C ARG A 136 28.90 -14.46 53.21
N GLY A 137 30.04 -15.12 53.00
CA GLY A 137 30.29 -16.54 53.30
C GLY A 137 30.79 -17.29 52.06
N ASN A 138 31.95 -17.93 52.01
CA ASN A 138 32.93 -18.30 53.04
C ASN A 138 34.31 -18.45 52.36
N LEU A 139 35.30 -17.63 52.72
CA LEU A 139 36.70 -17.95 52.43
C LEU A 139 37.24 -18.72 53.64
N ARG A 140 37.16 -20.05 53.60
CA ARG A 140 37.88 -20.89 54.57
C ARG A 140 39.33 -21.00 54.11
N LEU A 141 40.19 -20.24 54.78
CA LEU A 141 41.62 -20.53 54.83
C LEU A 141 41.81 -21.93 55.40
N ARG A 142 42.49 -22.81 54.65
CA ARG A 142 43.10 -24.01 55.20
C ARG A 142 44.55 -24.10 54.73
N THR A 143 45.42 -23.76 55.65
CA THR A 143 46.84 -24.09 55.71
C THR A 143 47.01 -25.61 55.87
N THR A 144 47.78 -26.23 54.98
CA THR A 144 48.96 -27.09 55.23
C THR A 144 49.36 -27.73 53.90
#